data_AF-A0A928BHB0-F1
#
_entry.id   AF-A0A928BHB0-F1
#
_cell.length_a   1.000
_cell.length_b   1.000
_cell.length_c   1.000
_cell.angle_alpha   90.00
_cell.angle_beta   90.00
_cell.angle_gamma   90.00
#
_symmetry.space_group_name_H-M   'P 1'
#
loop_
_entity.id
_entity.type
_entity.pdbx_description
1 polymer ?
#
loop_
_entity_poly.entity_id
_entity_poly.type
_entity_poly.pdbx_seq_one_letter_code
_entity_poly.pdbx_strand_id
1 'polypeptide(L)'
;MKSPIRLVAVLLLIFLSAAATDAAGRKKQPVDTVGLTCRGVMETFAKVSDGLEQRLDFYKSKGLTHYFYSPSDDKYCSRWGWKFLYNDSQRHSIRALVKLCSSKGIEFVWTVNPGERYNWTPADYKFLLDKLIMMSYNGIRSFAVDFTDHPGDHRAVRDSLVKDFVMTRKNPVTLYVVDDIPQVEYPSEGHSAIESLMRGYHFDDEFIASCKATGSILCTLSEYDEFAKLAISATADCARNPGEYSPDRSMADAIEILDEDVRGAFLTFLKHTGEVNESSSVEVFTLDTWSKDKADALYGEFDCIEKVPEQISSHVGSDFIEALRPWFVEFGRLGTRGKKVLRCMECFTRGNIRDFWTIYISAMMTPQQDADYQAHPVGANKLHPFCCAAMEDLKEAFTRMLTGGAGFQNLASTLSDRSNAALDSDFATSVDSEGHIEFAIPAHANTCHLLTGPLPEGKRLFFRQLRTDGSLAAEFILDSPSTTFDIKNGAVKVDIIGDVDIYECIFVYL
;
A
#
# COMPACT_ATOMS: atom_id res chain seq x y z
N MET A 1 31.66 42.37 -8.49
CA MET A 1 31.36 40.97 -8.10
C MET A 1 30.12 40.53 -8.88
N LYS A 2 30.30 39.75 -9.95
CA LYS A 2 29.30 39.27 -10.93
C LYS A 2 29.62 37.76 -11.11
N SER A 3 28.73 36.78 -10.90
CA SER A 3 27.66 36.25 -11.78
C SER A 3 27.83 34.70 -11.87
N PRO A 4 26.79 33.88 -12.19
CA PRO A 4 26.68 32.44 -11.91
C PRO A 4 27.11 31.52 -13.08
N ILE A 5 26.88 30.19 -12.93
CA ILE A 5 26.97 29.05 -13.88
C ILE A 5 27.97 27.97 -13.42
N ARG A 6 27.47 26.81 -12.96
CA ARG A 6 28.09 25.49 -13.20
C ARG A 6 27.01 24.42 -13.40
N LEU A 7 26.30 24.59 -14.51
CA LEU A 7 25.58 23.57 -15.27
C LEU A 7 26.56 23.00 -16.31
N VAL A 8 27.59 22.22 -15.92
CA VAL A 8 28.60 21.68 -16.90
C VAL A 8 29.20 20.33 -16.46
N ALA A 9 28.39 19.34 -16.06
CA ALA A 9 28.91 17.97 -15.88
C ALA A 9 28.03 16.87 -16.49
N VAL A 10 27.05 17.24 -17.33
CA VAL A 10 26.23 16.32 -18.15
C VAL A 10 26.58 16.44 -19.65
N LEU A 11 27.53 17.30 -20.02
CA LEU A 11 27.79 17.66 -21.43
C LEU A 11 29.15 17.25 -21.99
N LEU A 12 29.84 16.27 -21.39
CA LEU A 12 31.17 15.83 -21.85
C LEU A 12 31.20 14.42 -22.46
N LEU A 13 30.05 13.92 -22.92
CA LEU A 13 29.94 12.71 -23.75
C LEU A 13 29.39 12.99 -25.17
N ILE A 14 29.32 14.25 -25.61
CA ILE A 14 28.82 14.64 -26.96
C ILE A 14 29.93 15.06 -27.94
N PHE A 15 31.20 15.21 -27.55
CA PHE A 15 32.24 15.62 -28.50
C PHE A 15 33.27 14.54 -28.84
N LEU A 16 32.94 13.75 -29.86
CA LEU A 16 33.92 13.23 -30.83
C LEU A 16 33.26 12.94 -32.19
N SER A 17 32.53 13.91 -32.75
CA SER A 17 32.19 13.92 -34.17
C SER A 17 33.31 14.57 -34.99
N ALA A 18 34.46 13.91 -35.09
CA ALA A 18 35.43 14.25 -36.14
C ALA A 18 35.04 13.44 -37.39
N ALA A 19 34.45 14.12 -38.38
CA ALA A 19 34.02 13.53 -39.63
C ALA A 19 35.22 12.98 -40.43
N ALA A 20 35.34 11.66 -40.53
CA ALA A 20 36.26 11.00 -41.45
C ALA A 20 35.50 10.59 -42.73
N THR A 21 35.80 11.22 -43.86
CA THR A 21 35.30 10.84 -45.20
C THR A 21 36.02 9.59 -45.73
N ASP A 22 35.34 8.77 -46.51
CA ASP A 22 35.97 7.66 -47.23
C ASP A 22 36.72 8.14 -48.50
N ALA A 23 37.49 7.24 -49.12
CA ALA A 23 38.29 7.52 -50.32
C ALA A 23 37.46 7.91 -51.56
N ALA A 24 36.13 7.84 -51.50
CA ALA A 24 35.21 8.23 -52.56
C ALA A 24 34.51 9.59 -52.29
N GLY A 25 34.92 10.31 -51.24
CA GLY A 25 34.38 11.64 -50.92
C GLY A 25 32.94 11.61 -50.41
N ARG A 26 32.41 10.44 -50.06
CA ARG A 26 31.13 10.36 -49.36
C ARG A 26 31.38 10.72 -47.92
N LYS A 27 30.58 11.66 -47.38
CA LYS A 27 30.46 11.83 -45.94
C LYS A 27 30.03 10.47 -45.38
N LYS A 28 30.91 9.75 -44.68
CA LYS A 28 30.42 8.77 -43.71
C LYS A 28 29.52 9.57 -42.80
N GLN A 29 28.25 9.16 -42.71
CA GLN A 29 27.45 9.58 -41.57
C GLN A 29 28.32 9.34 -40.33
N PRO A 30 28.36 10.28 -39.38
CA PRO A 30 28.84 9.95 -38.04
C PRO A 30 28.19 8.63 -37.67
N VAL A 31 28.90 7.74 -36.97
CA VAL A 31 28.16 6.77 -36.15
C VAL A 31 27.37 7.64 -35.21
N ASP A 32 26.11 7.91 -35.56
CA ASP A 32 25.14 8.39 -34.61
C ASP A 32 25.30 7.42 -33.44
N THR A 33 25.50 7.95 -32.24
CA THR A 33 25.10 7.24 -31.05
C THR A 33 23.62 6.95 -31.21
N VAL A 34 23.28 5.87 -31.92
CA VAL A 34 21.97 5.26 -31.97
C VAL A 34 21.61 4.99 -30.52
N GLY A 35 20.52 5.61 -30.08
CA GLY A 35 20.15 5.77 -28.69
C GLY A 35 20.20 4.46 -27.91
N LEU A 36 20.78 4.52 -26.71
CA LEU A 36 20.66 3.50 -25.67
C LEU A 36 19.25 3.51 -25.05
N THR A 37 18.22 3.75 -25.86
CA THR A 37 16.82 3.74 -25.43
C THR A 37 16.39 2.31 -25.17
N CYS A 38 15.95 2.03 -23.96
CA CYS A 38 15.52 0.72 -23.52
C CYS A 38 14.07 0.80 -23.05
N ARG A 39 13.22 -0.09 -23.56
CA ARG A 39 11.89 -0.33 -22.99
C ARG A 39 11.86 -1.79 -22.63
N GLY A 40 12.24 -2.09 -21.40
CA GLY A 40 12.70 -3.43 -21.04
C GLY A 40 12.02 -4.02 -19.82
N VAL A 41 12.14 -5.34 -19.71
CA VAL A 41 11.85 -6.12 -18.50
C VAL A 41 13.10 -6.90 -18.13
N MET A 42 13.49 -6.87 -16.85
CA MET A 42 14.56 -7.66 -16.27
C MET A 42 13.98 -8.70 -15.34
N GLU A 43 14.25 -9.99 -15.60
CA GLU A 43 13.80 -11.07 -14.74
C GLU A 43 14.95 -11.55 -13.85
N THR A 44 14.77 -11.45 -12.53
CA THR A 44 15.77 -11.83 -11.51
C THR A 44 15.38 -13.06 -10.68
N PHE A 45 14.16 -13.58 -10.85
CA PHE A 45 13.71 -14.83 -10.23
C PHE A 45 14.42 -16.07 -10.81
N ALA A 46 14.21 -17.24 -10.19
CA ALA A 46 14.80 -18.49 -10.65
C ALA A 46 14.01 -19.11 -11.82
N LYS A 47 14.63 -19.97 -12.63
CA LYS A 47 13.96 -20.69 -13.74
C LYS A 47 13.24 -19.79 -14.75
N VAL A 48 13.81 -18.63 -15.06
CA VAL A 48 13.25 -17.66 -16.04
C VAL A 48 13.06 -18.20 -17.45
N SER A 49 13.54 -19.40 -17.78
CA SER A 49 13.24 -20.06 -19.06
C SER A 49 11.82 -20.65 -19.11
N ASP A 50 11.27 -21.04 -17.97
CA ASP A 50 9.98 -21.71 -17.88
C ASP A 50 8.88 -20.70 -18.20
N GLY A 51 8.05 -20.97 -19.22
CA GLY A 51 7.00 -20.05 -19.66
C GLY A 51 7.49 -18.75 -20.34
N LEU A 52 8.78 -18.65 -20.67
CA LEU A 52 9.36 -17.42 -21.23
C LEU A 52 8.69 -17.00 -22.56
N GLU A 53 8.29 -17.96 -23.39
CA GLU A 53 7.65 -17.65 -24.67
C GLU A 53 6.36 -16.84 -24.49
N GLN A 54 5.49 -17.26 -23.56
CA GLN A 54 4.24 -16.57 -23.25
C GLN A 54 4.50 -15.17 -22.68
N ARG A 55 5.53 -15.04 -21.81
CA ARG A 55 5.93 -13.75 -21.26
C ARG A 55 6.44 -12.80 -22.34
N LEU A 56 7.29 -13.28 -23.25
CA LEU A 56 7.78 -12.49 -24.38
C LEU A 56 6.64 -12.03 -25.30
N ASP A 57 5.63 -12.88 -25.55
CA ASP A 57 4.44 -12.48 -26.30
C ASP A 57 3.70 -11.33 -25.59
N PHE A 58 3.55 -11.41 -24.27
CA PHE A 58 2.96 -10.34 -23.48
C PHE A 58 3.80 -9.06 -23.52
N TYR A 59 5.11 -9.13 -23.30
CA TYR A 59 6.02 -7.98 -23.37
C TYR A 59 5.93 -7.30 -24.73
N LYS A 60 5.92 -8.09 -25.80
CA LYS A 60 5.78 -7.60 -27.17
C LYS A 60 4.44 -6.91 -27.38
N SER A 61 3.35 -7.49 -26.88
CA SER A 61 2.00 -6.92 -27.00
C SER A 61 1.89 -5.54 -26.35
N LYS A 62 2.65 -5.29 -25.28
CA LYS A 62 2.71 -3.99 -24.59
C LYS A 62 3.67 -3.00 -25.26
N GLY A 63 4.42 -3.42 -26.29
CA GLY A 63 5.36 -2.59 -27.03
C GLY A 63 6.76 -2.51 -26.39
N LEU A 64 7.05 -3.39 -25.43
CA LEU A 64 8.39 -3.55 -24.88
C LEU A 64 9.30 -4.21 -25.91
N THR A 65 10.60 -3.93 -25.79
CA THR A 65 11.59 -4.19 -26.83
C THR A 65 12.81 -4.93 -26.33
N HIS A 66 13.06 -4.95 -25.02
CA HIS A 66 14.26 -5.55 -24.44
C HIS A 66 13.89 -6.53 -23.34
N TYR A 67 14.61 -7.65 -23.31
CA TYR A 67 14.53 -8.65 -22.25
C TYR A 67 15.90 -8.81 -21.60
N PHE A 68 16.02 -8.45 -20.33
CA PHE A 68 17.24 -8.52 -19.55
C PHE A 68 17.26 -9.84 -18.78
N TYR A 69 18.16 -10.73 -19.19
CA TYR A 69 18.37 -12.03 -18.57
C TYR A 69 19.30 -11.86 -17.36
N SER A 70 18.77 -11.95 -16.14
CA SER A 70 19.53 -11.88 -14.88
C SER A 70 19.02 -12.86 -13.80
N PRO A 71 18.74 -14.13 -14.11
CA PRO A 71 18.10 -15.03 -13.15
C PRO A 71 18.97 -15.35 -11.92
N SER A 72 18.32 -15.45 -10.75
CA SER A 72 18.99 -15.69 -9.47
C SER A 72 19.62 -17.08 -9.31
N ASP A 73 19.17 -18.06 -10.09
CA ASP A 73 19.71 -19.42 -10.09
C ASP A 73 20.88 -19.63 -11.09
N ASP A 74 21.11 -18.68 -12.00
CA ASP A 74 22.30 -18.67 -12.86
C ASP A 74 23.47 -17.98 -12.15
N LYS A 75 24.25 -18.80 -11.45
CA LYS A 75 25.47 -18.38 -10.74
C LYS A 75 26.55 -17.81 -11.65
N TYR A 76 26.45 -17.95 -12.97
CA TYR A 76 27.44 -17.39 -13.88
C TYR A 76 27.09 -15.96 -14.27
N CYS A 77 25.84 -15.51 -14.23
CA CYS A 77 25.55 -14.09 -14.42
C CYS A 77 25.52 -13.29 -13.10
N SER A 78 25.66 -13.96 -11.95
CA SER A 78 25.56 -13.32 -10.62
C SER A 78 26.55 -13.89 -9.58
N ARG A 79 26.54 -13.32 -8.37
CA ARG A 79 27.22 -13.84 -7.15
C ARG A 79 28.70 -14.14 -7.36
N TRP A 80 29.24 -15.24 -6.84
CA TRP A 80 30.66 -15.58 -6.96
C TRP A 80 31.10 -16.05 -8.35
N GLY A 81 30.15 -16.36 -9.26
CA GLY A 81 30.44 -17.14 -10.45
C GLY A 81 30.53 -16.31 -11.72
N TRP A 82 30.32 -14.99 -11.62
CA TRP A 82 30.53 -14.06 -12.72
C TRP A 82 31.95 -14.15 -13.31
N LYS A 83 32.95 -14.59 -12.54
CA LYS A 83 34.33 -14.79 -13.03
C LYS A 83 34.53 -16.08 -13.84
N PHE A 84 33.62 -17.06 -13.75
CA PHE A 84 33.75 -18.33 -14.45
C PHE A 84 33.07 -18.30 -15.82
N LEU A 85 33.66 -18.96 -16.81
CA LEU A 85 33.05 -19.10 -18.13
C LEU A 85 31.97 -20.20 -18.13
N TYR A 86 30.89 -19.96 -18.87
CA TYR A 86 29.88 -20.97 -19.17
C TYR A 86 30.48 -22.15 -19.94
N ASN A 87 30.00 -23.36 -19.68
CA ASN A 87 30.34 -24.56 -20.46
C ASN A 87 29.49 -24.68 -21.74
N ASP A 88 29.77 -25.67 -22.60
CA ASP A 88 29.06 -25.86 -23.87
C ASP A 88 27.55 -26.05 -23.75
N SER A 89 27.12 -26.80 -22.74
CA SER A 89 25.70 -27.07 -22.49
C SER A 89 24.97 -25.77 -22.12
N GLN A 90 25.53 -24.99 -21.19
CA GLN A 90 24.95 -23.71 -20.79
C GLN A 90 24.93 -22.70 -21.94
N ARG A 91 26.01 -22.64 -22.74
CA ARG A 91 26.05 -21.81 -23.95
C ARG A 91 25.00 -22.22 -24.97
N HIS A 92 24.70 -23.51 -25.08
CA HIS A 92 23.62 -24.00 -25.94
C HIS A 92 22.26 -23.48 -25.47
N SER A 93 21.96 -23.55 -24.17
CA SER A 93 20.73 -22.99 -23.60
C SER A 93 20.59 -21.49 -23.87
N ILE A 94 21.65 -20.71 -23.65
CA ILE A 94 21.61 -19.26 -23.89
C ILE A 94 21.39 -18.94 -25.37
N ARG A 95 22.02 -19.68 -26.29
CA ARG A 95 21.75 -19.52 -27.74
C ARG A 95 20.29 -19.80 -28.10
N ALA A 96 19.63 -20.72 -27.40
CA ALA A 96 18.20 -20.97 -27.61
C ALA A 96 17.35 -19.78 -27.14
N LEU A 97 17.67 -19.18 -25.99
CA LEU A 97 16.99 -17.97 -25.48
C LEU A 97 17.16 -16.77 -26.42
N VAL A 98 18.38 -16.55 -26.95
CA VAL A 98 18.66 -15.49 -27.93
C VAL A 98 17.80 -15.67 -29.18
N LYS A 99 17.69 -16.90 -29.69
CA LYS A 99 16.84 -17.21 -30.86
C LYS A 99 15.36 -16.99 -30.57
N LEU A 100 14.89 -17.38 -29.39
CA LEU A 100 13.50 -17.17 -28.98
C LEU A 100 13.17 -15.68 -28.93
N CYS A 101 13.96 -14.87 -28.23
CA CYS A 101 13.75 -13.42 -28.18
C CYS A 101 13.78 -12.78 -29.56
N SER A 102 14.77 -13.15 -30.39
CA SER A 102 14.87 -12.67 -31.77
C SER A 102 13.64 -13.04 -32.61
N SER A 103 13.08 -14.25 -32.44
CA SER A 103 11.86 -14.67 -33.15
C SER A 103 10.61 -13.87 -32.76
N LYS A 104 10.58 -13.31 -31.55
CA LYS A 104 9.52 -12.42 -31.04
C LYS A 104 9.80 -10.94 -31.33
N GLY A 105 10.95 -10.63 -31.93
CA GLY A 105 11.39 -9.25 -32.16
C GLY A 105 11.63 -8.48 -30.87
N ILE A 106 12.19 -9.17 -29.87
CA ILE A 106 12.65 -8.62 -28.59
C ILE A 106 14.18 -8.80 -28.53
N GLU A 107 14.88 -7.75 -28.14
CA GLU A 107 16.33 -7.77 -27.97
C GLU A 107 16.69 -8.51 -26.69
N PHE A 108 17.50 -9.57 -26.82
CA PHE A 108 18.02 -10.31 -25.67
C PHE A 108 19.25 -9.58 -25.11
N VAL A 109 19.15 -9.14 -23.85
CA VAL A 109 20.23 -8.48 -23.12
C VAL A 109 20.77 -9.46 -22.07
N TRP A 110 22.04 -9.85 -22.21
CA TRP A 110 22.70 -10.66 -21.17
C TRP A 110 23.24 -9.74 -20.08
N THR A 111 22.69 -9.86 -18.87
CA THR A 111 23.09 -9.04 -17.73
C THR A 111 24.12 -9.78 -16.89
N VAL A 112 25.13 -9.07 -16.40
CA VAL A 112 26.05 -9.57 -15.38
C VAL A 112 26.01 -8.67 -14.17
N ASN A 113 25.75 -9.27 -13.02
CA ASN A 113 25.84 -8.64 -11.71
C ASN A 113 27.09 -9.20 -11.00
N PRO A 114 28.16 -8.42 -10.83
CA PRO A 114 29.38 -8.88 -10.17
C PRO A 114 29.26 -9.04 -8.64
N GLY A 115 28.12 -8.67 -8.05
CA GLY A 115 27.79 -8.74 -6.63
C GLY A 115 28.60 -7.78 -5.76
N GLU A 116 28.53 -7.96 -4.44
CA GLU A 116 29.14 -7.05 -3.47
C GLU A 116 30.69 -7.09 -3.42
N ARG A 117 31.33 -8.12 -3.97
CA ARG A 117 32.73 -8.49 -3.67
C ARG A 117 33.65 -8.48 -4.88
N TYR A 118 33.93 -7.30 -5.40
CA TYR A 118 35.01 -7.02 -6.36
C TYR A 118 35.74 -5.72 -6.01
N ASN A 119 36.97 -5.56 -6.52
CA ASN A 119 37.74 -4.33 -6.33
C ASN A 119 38.24 -3.75 -7.67
N TRP A 120 37.67 -4.19 -8.79
CA TRP A 120 38.15 -3.86 -10.14
C TRP A 120 39.66 -4.00 -10.30
N THR A 121 40.23 -5.06 -9.71
CA THR A 121 41.63 -5.40 -9.99
C THR A 121 41.79 -5.67 -11.50
N PRO A 122 43.01 -5.54 -12.06
CA PRO A 122 43.24 -5.91 -13.46
C PRO A 122 42.75 -7.33 -13.80
N ALA A 123 42.78 -8.26 -12.83
CA ALA A 123 42.23 -9.59 -12.97
C ALA A 123 40.70 -9.59 -13.03
N ASP A 124 40.02 -8.89 -12.12
CA ASP A 124 38.56 -8.76 -12.11
C ASP A 124 38.04 -8.20 -13.43
N TYR A 125 38.64 -7.11 -13.91
CA TYR A 125 38.30 -6.51 -15.20
C TYR A 125 38.50 -7.49 -16.36
N LYS A 126 39.63 -8.22 -16.35
CA LYS A 126 39.91 -9.23 -17.38
C LYS A 126 38.88 -10.35 -17.37
N PHE A 127 38.45 -10.84 -16.20
CA PHE A 127 37.41 -11.87 -16.12
C PHE A 127 36.08 -11.40 -16.71
N LEU A 128 35.68 -10.17 -16.41
CA LEU A 128 34.47 -9.57 -16.99
C LEU A 128 34.59 -9.46 -18.52
N LEU A 129 35.70 -8.90 -19.00
CA LEU A 129 35.95 -8.71 -20.43
C LEU A 129 35.98 -10.04 -21.19
N ASP A 130 36.72 -11.04 -20.70
CA ASP A 130 36.80 -12.37 -21.32
C ASP A 130 35.40 -13.00 -21.42
N LYS A 131 34.56 -12.80 -20.41
CA LYS A 131 33.20 -13.33 -20.38
C LYS A 131 32.27 -12.63 -21.36
N LEU A 132 32.27 -11.30 -21.39
CA LEU A 132 31.52 -10.52 -22.37
C LEU A 132 31.92 -10.92 -23.81
N ILE A 133 33.22 -11.09 -24.06
CA ILE A 133 33.75 -11.59 -25.33
C ILE A 133 33.21 -12.99 -25.64
N MET A 134 33.29 -13.95 -24.70
CA MET A 134 32.75 -15.29 -24.90
C MET A 134 31.25 -15.24 -25.24
N MET A 135 30.47 -14.45 -24.51
CA MET A 135 29.04 -14.33 -24.70
C MET A 135 28.69 -13.70 -26.05
N SER A 136 29.50 -12.76 -26.56
CA SER A 136 29.32 -12.19 -27.91
C SER A 136 29.44 -13.22 -29.05
N TYR A 137 30.26 -14.26 -28.85
CA TYR A 137 30.36 -15.39 -29.81
C TYR A 137 29.15 -16.33 -29.76
N ASN A 138 28.28 -16.20 -28.76
CA ASN A 138 27.04 -16.98 -28.63
C ASN A 138 25.82 -16.26 -29.22
N GLY A 139 26.04 -15.27 -30.10
CA GLY A 139 24.96 -14.56 -30.81
C GLY A 139 24.35 -13.39 -30.05
N ILE A 140 24.79 -13.14 -28.81
CA ILE A 140 24.33 -11.99 -28.02
C ILE A 140 24.90 -10.69 -28.62
N ARG A 141 24.06 -9.66 -28.70
CA ARG A 141 24.42 -8.33 -29.20
C ARG A 141 24.24 -7.25 -28.15
N SER A 142 23.35 -7.45 -27.19
CA SER A 142 23.15 -6.52 -26.07
C SER A 142 23.61 -7.11 -24.75
N PHE A 143 24.33 -6.29 -23.99
CA PHE A 143 24.94 -6.65 -22.71
C PHE A 143 24.57 -5.61 -21.67
N ALA A 144 24.38 -6.04 -20.42
CA ALA A 144 24.19 -5.12 -19.31
C ALA A 144 25.13 -5.48 -18.17
N VAL A 145 25.63 -4.47 -17.46
CA VAL A 145 26.31 -4.64 -16.17
C VAL A 145 25.47 -3.99 -15.09
N ASP A 146 25.23 -4.73 -14.04
CA ASP A 146 24.42 -4.35 -12.89
C ASP A 146 25.33 -4.18 -11.68
N PHE A 147 25.44 -2.95 -11.17
CA PHE A 147 26.29 -2.60 -10.03
C PHE A 147 25.48 -2.30 -8.76
N THR A 148 24.18 -2.58 -8.76
CA THR A 148 23.26 -2.30 -7.65
C THR A 148 23.74 -2.86 -6.30
N ASP A 149 24.37 -4.04 -6.31
CA ASP A 149 24.92 -4.70 -5.11
C ASP A 149 26.25 -4.11 -4.60
N HIS A 150 26.89 -3.19 -5.34
CA HIS A 150 28.15 -2.57 -4.92
C HIS A 150 28.19 -1.09 -5.31
N PRO A 151 27.51 -0.21 -4.54
CA PRO A 151 27.41 1.21 -4.87
C PRO A 151 28.78 1.89 -4.95
N GLY A 152 29.03 2.65 -6.01
CA GLY A 152 30.28 3.37 -6.19
C GLY A 152 30.43 4.01 -7.57
N ASP A 153 31.54 4.73 -7.77
CA ASP A 153 31.85 5.30 -9.08
C ASP A 153 32.43 4.23 -10.02
N HIS A 154 31.61 3.77 -10.96
CA HIS A 154 31.98 2.77 -11.96
C HIS A 154 32.30 3.35 -13.34
N ARG A 155 32.40 4.69 -13.48
CA ARG A 155 32.63 5.36 -14.77
C ARG A 155 33.90 4.88 -15.46
N ALA A 156 35.01 4.74 -14.71
CA ALA A 156 36.27 4.29 -15.28
C ALA A 156 36.18 2.87 -15.89
N VAL A 157 35.45 1.98 -15.23
CA VAL A 157 35.23 0.60 -15.71
C VAL A 157 34.31 0.62 -16.93
N ARG A 158 33.22 1.39 -16.87
CA ARG A 158 32.31 1.59 -18.01
C ARG A 158 33.04 2.09 -19.24
N ASP A 159 33.85 3.14 -19.11
CA ASP A 159 34.60 3.73 -20.21
C ASP A 159 35.62 2.74 -20.79
N SER A 160 36.25 1.93 -19.91
CA SER A 160 37.15 0.86 -20.33
C SER A 160 36.42 -0.23 -21.10
N LEU A 161 35.24 -0.69 -20.64
CA LEU A 161 34.43 -1.67 -21.35
C LEU A 161 33.95 -1.14 -22.70
N VAL A 162 33.55 0.12 -22.79
CA VAL A 162 33.19 0.74 -24.08
C VAL A 162 34.39 0.67 -25.04
N LYS A 163 35.57 1.08 -24.58
CA LYS A 163 36.78 1.07 -25.40
C LYS A 163 37.22 -0.33 -25.81
N ASP A 164 37.30 -1.27 -24.86
CA ASP A 164 37.97 -2.56 -25.04
C ASP A 164 37.02 -3.64 -25.54
N PHE A 165 35.72 -3.53 -25.26
CA PHE A 165 34.71 -4.46 -25.71
C PHE A 165 33.90 -3.87 -26.86
N VAL A 166 33.09 -2.83 -26.60
CA VAL A 166 32.09 -2.31 -27.56
C VAL A 166 32.76 -1.86 -28.87
N MET A 167 33.79 -1.01 -28.78
CA MET A 167 34.47 -0.44 -29.95
C MET A 167 35.38 -1.41 -30.70
N THR A 168 35.72 -2.56 -30.10
CA THR A 168 36.63 -3.55 -30.72
C THR A 168 35.90 -4.72 -31.37
N ARG A 169 34.59 -4.89 -31.13
CA ARG A 169 33.85 -6.02 -31.70
C ARG A 169 33.67 -5.86 -33.21
N LYS A 170 33.98 -6.94 -33.94
CA LYS A 170 33.71 -7.03 -35.38
C LYS A 170 32.21 -6.92 -35.69
N ASN A 171 31.38 -7.54 -34.85
CA ASN A 171 29.94 -7.40 -34.90
C ASN A 171 29.54 -6.37 -33.84
N PRO A 172 28.83 -5.28 -34.19
CA PRO A 172 28.42 -4.27 -33.22
C PRO A 172 27.68 -4.89 -32.03
N VAL A 173 27.98 -4.37 -30.84
CA VAL A 173 27.32 -4.75 -29.58
C VAL A 173 26.91 -3.49 -28.83
N THR A 174 25.91 -3.61 -27.98
CA THR A 174 25.42 -2.56 -27.10
C THR A 174 25.73 -2.92 -25.65
N LEU A 175 26.13 -1.93 -24.84
CA LEU A 175 26.39 -2.09 -23.42
C LEU A 175 25.50 -1.13 -22.63
N TYR A 176 24.69 -1.69 -21.74
CA TYR A 176 23.86 -0.98 -20.77
C TYR A 176 24.52 -1.03 -19.38
N VAL A 177 24.26 -0.01 -18.57
CA VAL A 177 24.50 -0.03 -17.13
C VAL A 177 23.12 0.04 -16.49
N VAL A 178 22.76 -0.99 -15.73
CA VAL A 178 21.40 -1.14 -15.18
C VAL A 178 21.05 0.03 -14.25
N ASP A 179 22.01 0.49 -13.47
CA ASP A 179 21.92 1.63 -12.55
C ASP A 179 21.66 2.97 -13.26
N ASP A 180 22.03 3.09 -14.55
CA ASP A 180 21.81 4.29 -15.35
C ASP A 180 20.40 4.32 -15.98
N ILE A 181 19.59 3.27 -15.80
CA ILE A 181 18.23 3.14 -16.36
C ILE A 181 17.20 3.35 -15.25
N PRO A 182 16.19 4.23 -15.43
CA PRO A 182 15.07 4.34 -14.49
C PRO A 182 14.34 3.01 -14.32
N GLN A 183 14.14 2.57 -13.07
CA GLN A 183 13.58 1.25 -12.79
C GLN A 183 12.22 1.30 -12.11
N VAL A 184 11.33 0.42 -12.58
CA VAL A 184 10.09 0.06 -11.90
C VAL A 184 10.29 -1.32 -11.29
N GLU A 185 10.32 -1.40 -9.97
CA GLU A 185 10.54 -2.66 -9.27
C GLU A 185 9.21 -3.37 -9.01
N TYR A 186 9.16 -4.66 -9.33
CA TYR A 186 8.17 -5.60 -8.84
C TYR A 186 8.86 -6.56 -7.87
N PRO A 187 8.70 -6.36 -6.55
CA PRO A 187 9.36 -7.19 -5.56
C PRO A 187 8.72 -8.59 -5.49
N SER A 188 9.41 -9.54 -4.85
CA SER A 188 8.84 -10.85 -4.52
C SER A 188 7.66 -10.71 -3.57
N GLU A 189 6.76 -11.71 -3.55
CA GLU A 189 5.59 -11.77 -2.66
C GLU A 189 5.83 -11.20 -1.24
N GLY A 190 4.89 -10.38 -0.76
CA GLY A 190 4.94 -9.79 0.58
C GLY A 190 4.41 -8.35 0.65
N HIS A 191 4.64 -7.71 1.80
CA HIS A 191 4.14 -6.36 2.11
C HIS A 191 4.55 -5.30 1.06
N SER A 192 5.78 -5.36 0.54
CA SER A 192 6.30 -4.39 -0.43
C SER A 192 5.65 -4.48 -1.82
N ALA A 193 5.23 -5.68 -2.26
CA ALA A 193 4.50 -5.85 -3.52
C ALA A 193 3.11 -5.23 -3.43
N ILE A 194 2.48 -5.39 -2.27
CA ILE A 194 1.16 -4.83 -1.96
C ILE A 194 1.24 -3.30 -1.87
N GLU A 195 2.25 -2.75 -1.20
CA GLU A 195 2.47 -1.30 -1.15
C GLU A 195 2.73 -0.71 -2.54
N SER A 196 3.55 -1.37 -3.37
CA SER A 196 3.84 -0.93 -4.74
C SER A 196 2.58 -0.94 -5.61
N LEU A 197 1.74 -1.96 -5.45
CA LEU A 197 0.42 -2.03 -6.07
C LEU A 197 -0.50 -0.91 -5.59
N MET A 198 -0.56 -0.66 -4.28
CA MET A 198 -1.38 0.40 -3.69
C MET A 198 -0.94 1.78 -4.16
N ARG A 199 0.37 2.00 -4.34
CA ARG A 199 0.87 3.22 -5.01
C ARG A 199 0.40 3.38 -6.45
N GLY A 200 -0.23 2.38 -7.05
CA GLY A 200 -0.78 2.43 -8.40
C GLY A 200 0.27 2.67 -9.48
N TYR A 201 1.55 2.38 -9.19
CA TYR A 201 2.69 2.81 -10.00
C TYR A 201 2.66 4.32 -10.33
N HIS A 202 2.26 5.15 -9.36
CA HIS A 202 2.49 6.59 -9.43
C HIS A 202 4.00 6.86 -9.48
N PHE A 203 4.46 7.41 -10.60
CA PHE A 203 5.85 7.83 -10.77
C PHE A 203 5.95 9.32 -10.47
N ASP A 204 6.95 9.71 -9.68
CA ASP A 204 7.21 11.11 -9.38
C ASP A 204 7.81 11.86 -10.58
N ASP A 205 7.85 13.19 -10.48
CA ASP A 205 8.33 14.06 -11.55
C ASP A 205 9.81 13.81 -11.90
N GLU A 206 10.63 13.39 -10.92
CA GLU A 206 12.05 13.11 -11.11
C GLU A 206 12.24 11.83 -11.94
N PHE A 207 11.49 10.77 -11.61
CA PHE A 207 11.46 9.52 -12.36
C PHE A 207 11.01 9.77 -13.80
N ILE A 208 9.91 10.50 -13.98
CA ILE A 208 9.40 10.84 -15.32
C ILE A 208 10.43 11.68 -16.11
N ALA A 209 11.10 12.64 -15.46
CA ALA A 209 12.15 13.42 -16.10
C ALA A 209 13.34 12.54 -16.51
N SER A 210 13.72 11.56 -15.68
CA SER A 210 14.79 10.60 -15.97
C SER A 210 14.44 9.70 -17.16
N CYS A 211 13.20 9.20 -17.24
CA CYS A 211 12.70 8.46 -18.40
C CYS A 211 12.74 9.30 -19.68
N LYS A 212 12.36 10.59 -19.62
CA LYS A 212 12.45 11.51 -20.77
C LYS A 212 13.89 11.76 -21.21
N ALA A 213 14.80 11.94 -20.25
CA ALA A 213 16.20 12.27 -20.52
C ALA A 213 16.96 11.08 -21.14
N THR A 214 16.69 9.87 -20.67
CA THR A 214 17.35 8.64 -21.13
C THR A 214 16.66 8.02 -22.34
N GLY A 215 15.34 8.26 -22.51
CA GLY A 215 14.50 7.49 -23.42
C GLY A 215 14.37 6.02 -23.00
N SER A 216 14.62 5.74 -21.71
CA SER A 216 14.73 4.39 -21.17
C SER A 216 13.91 4.18 -19.90
N ILE A 217 13.42 2.97 -19.74
CA ILE A 217 12.78 2.47 -18.52
C ILE A 217 12.89 0.94 -18.48
N LEU A 218 13.09 0.41 -17.28
CA LEU A 218 13.27 -1.02 -17.04
C LEU A 218 12.32 -1.48 -15.94
N CYS A 219 11.49 -2.48 -16.20
CA CYS A 219 10.74 -3.16 -15.15
C CYS A 219 11.56 -4.32 -14.59
N THR A 220 11.96 -4.27 -13.33
CA THR A 220 12.74 -5.34 -12.69
C THR A 220 11.80 -6.25 -11.90
N LEU A 221 11.74 -7.51 -12.27
CA LEU A 221 10.83 -8.51 -11.72
C LEU A 221 11.59 -9.52 -10.87
N SER A 222 11.34 -9.49 -9.56
CA SER A 222 11.83 -10.49 -8.60
C SER A 222 10.95 -11.73 -8.53
N GLU A 223 9.80 -11.70 -9.19
CA GLU A 223 8.82 -12.78 -9.33
C GLU A 223 7.92 -12.50 -10.56
N TYR A 224 7.21 -13.51 -11.06
CA TYR A 224 6.23 -13.33 -12.14
C TYR A 224 4.92 -14.04 -11.83
N ASP A 225 3.90 -13.24 -11.53
CA ASP A 225 2.50 -13.65 -11.30
C ASP A 225 1.56 -12.84 -12.23
N GLU A 226 0.24 -12.96 -12.03
CA GLU A 226 -0.77 -12.17 -12.74
C GLU A 226 -0.62 -10.65 -12.51
N PHE A 227 -0.09 -10.21 -11.37
CA PHE A 227 0.01 -8.81 -10.97
C PHE A 227 1.30 -8.13 -11.42
N ALA A 228 2.37 -8.88 -11.69
CA ALA A 228 3.54 -8.39 -12.39
C ALA A 228 3.15 -7.71 -13.73
N LYS A 229 2.05 -8.17 -14.35
CA LYS A 229 1.48 -7.55 -15.56
C LYS A 229 1.06 -6.08 -15.35
N LEU A 230 0.75 -5.66 -14.12
CA LEU A 230 0.47 -4.28 -13.76
C LEU A 230 1.74 -3.42 -13.82
N ALA A 231 2.81 -3.85 -13.16
CA ALA A 231 4.12 -3.19 -13.22
C ALA A 231 4.63 -3.08 -14.65
N ILE A 232 4.50 -4.17 -15.41
CA ILE A 232 4.90 -4.26 -16.81
C ILE A 232 4.06 -3.31 -17.68
N SER A 233 2.75 -3.22 -17.43
CA SER A 233 1.86 -2.32 -18.18
C SER A 233 2.14 -0.85 -17.85
N ALA A 234 2.35 -0.50 -16.58
CA ALA A 234 2.76 0.84 -16.15
C ALA A 234 4.10 1.25 -16.78
N THR A 235 5.07 0.33 -16.77
CA THR A 235 6.34 0.51 -17.46
C THR A 235 6.13 0.77 -18.94
N ALA A 236 5.29 -0.03 -19.61
CA ALA A 236 5.05 0.10 -21.03
C ALA A 236 4.31 1.39 -21.41
N ASP A 237 3.35 1.85 -20.59
CA ASP A 237 2.64 3.11 -20.84
C ASP A 237 3.57 4.31 -20.64
N CYS A 238 4.31 4.33 -19.54
CA CYS A 238 5.32 5.35 -19.29
C CYS A 238 6.40 5.34 -20.39
N ALA A 239 6.89 4.17 -20.81
CA ALA A 239 7.86 4.02 -21.89
C ALA A 239 7.37 4.59 -23.24
N ARG A 240 6.07 4.62 -23.48
CA ARG A 240 5.47 5.11 -24.73
C ARG A 240 5.46 6.64 -24.76
N ASN A 241 5.02 7.27 -23.68
CA ASN A 241 5.04 8.71 -23.53
C ASN A 241 5.13 9.11 -22.05
N PRO A 242 6.33 9.30 -21.49
CA PRO A 242 6.47 9.63 -20.08
C PRO A 242 5.80 10.96 -19.72
N GLY A 243 5.65 11.89 -20.69
CA GLY A 243 5.00 13.19 -20.45
C GLY A 243 3.48 13.14 -20.35
N GLU A 244 2.85 12.06 -20.81
CA GLU A 244 1.41 11.84 -20.77
C GLU A 244 1.03 10.61 -19.92
N TYR A 245 1.99 10.05 -19.19
CA TYR A 245 1.75 8.94 -18.28
C TYR A 245 0.69 9.35 -17.24
N SER A 246 -0.33 8.50 -17.11
CA SER A 246 -1.40 8.66 -16.13
C SER A 246 -1.54 7.34 -15.38
N PRO A 247 -1.23 7.31 -14.08
CA PRO A 247 -1.36 6.10 -13.26
C PRO A 247 -2.76 5.51 -13.31
N ASP A 248 -3.81 6.33 -13.20
CA ASP A 248 -5.21 5.88 -13.25
C ASP A 248 -5.54 5.19 -14.58
N ARG A 249 -5.18 5.81 -15.70
CA ARG A 249 -5.40 5.24 -17.05
C ARG A 249 -4.59 3.96 -17.22
N SER A 250 -3.31 4.00 -16.87
CA SER A 250 -2.41 2.87 -16.99
C SER A 250 -2.88 1.68 -16.16
N MET A 251 -3.36 1.93 -14.94
CA MET A 251 -3.91 0.89 -14.07
C MET A 251 -5.18 0.31 -14.66
N ALA A 252 -6.11 1.14 -15.14
CA ALA A 252 -7.35 0.70 -15.78
C ALA A 252 -7.08 -0.21 -17.00
N ASP A 253 -6.12 0.16 -17.85
CA ASP A 253 -5.68 -0.64 -19.00
C ASP A 253 -4.97 -1.93 -18.56
N ALA A 254 -4.27 -1.89 -17.43
CA ALA A 254 -3.47 -3.03 -16.96
C ALA A 254 -4.33 -4.14 -16.37
N ILE A 255 -5.39 -3.78 -15.63
CA ILE A 255 -6.33 -4.73 -15.01
C ILE A 255 -7.40 -5.25 -15.98
N GLU A 256 -7.44 -4.81 -17.24
CA GLU A 256 -8.33 -5.40 -18.27
C GLU A 256 -8.09 -6.90 -18.48
N ILE A 257 -6.93 -7.40 -18.04
CA ILE A 257 -6.59 -8.82 -18.00
C ILE A 257 -7.42 -9.61 -16.98
N LEU A 258 -8.00 -8.94 -15.97
CA LEU A 258 -8.80 -9.55 -14.93
C LEU A 258 -10.25 -9.68 -15.40
N ASP A 259 -10.94 -10.71 -14.90
CA ASP A 259 -12.37 -10.88 -15.15
C ASP A 259 -13.15 -9.61 -14.77
N GLU A 260 -14.19 -9.29 -15.54
CA GLU A 260 -14.92 -8.02 -15.42
C GLU A 260 -15.45 -7.77 -13.99
N ASP A 261 -15.96 -8.82 -13.35
CA ASP A 261 -16.50 -8.76 -11.98
C ASP A 261 -15.40 -8.52 -10.93
N VAL A 262 -14.20 -9.09 -11.12
CA VAL A 262 -13.05 -8.87 -10.23
C VAL A 262 -12.45 -7.50 -10.45
N ARG A 263 -12.38 -7.06 -11.71
CA ARG A 263 -11.83 -5.77 -12.13
C ARG A 263 -12.51 -4.60 -11.41
N GLY A 264 -13.84 -4.60 -11.33
CA GLY A 264 -14.59 -3.52 -10.66
C GLY A 264 -14.33 -3.45 -9.15
N ALA A 265 -14.30 -4.61 -8.49
CA ALA A 265 -14.00 -4.69 -7.06
C ALA A 265 -12.56 -4.27 -6.75
N PHE A 266 -11.61 -4.67 -7.60
CA PHE A 266 -10.20 -4.32 -7.45
C PHE A 266 -9.93 -2.82 -7.70
N LEU A 267 -10.60 -2.21 -8.68
CA LEU A 267 -10.57 -0.74 -8.87
C LEU A 267 -11.09 0.00 -7.65
N THR A 268 -12.18 -0.50 -7.06
CA THR A 268 -12.75 0.08 -5.85
C THR A 268 -11.75 -0.01 -4.70
N PHE A 269 -11.08 -1.15 -4.53
CA PHE A 269 -10.00 -1.30 -3.56
C PHE A 269 -8.90 -0.25 -3.78
N LEU A 270 -8.31 -0.18 -4.97
CA LEU A 270 -7.21 0.74 -5.28
C LEU A 270 -7.60 2.22 -5.12
N LYS A 271 -8.83 2.61 -5.48
CA LYS A 271 -9.36 3.97 -5.28
C LYS A 271 -9.25 4.42 -3.83
N HIS A 272 -9.39 3.49 -2.88
CA HIS A 272 -9.52 3.78 -1.46
C HIS A 272 -8.34 3.31 -0.61
N THR A 273 -7.35 2.64 -1.20
CA THR A 273 -6.09 2.26 -0.52
C THR A 273 -4.87 2.91 -1.15
N GLY A 274 -5.02 3.66 -2.25
CA GLY A 274 -3.88 4.24 -2.93
C GLY A 274 -3.25 5.39 -2.15
N GLU A 275 -1.92 5.38 -1.97
CA GLU A 275 -1.22 6.46 -1.25
C GLU A 275 -1.45 7.83 -1.91
N VAL A 276 -1.42 7.87 -3.25
CA VAL A 276 -1.62 9.10 -4.03
C VAL A 276 -3.10 9.20 -4.41
N ASN A 277 -3.74 10.32 -4.05
CA ASN A 277 -5.14 10.61 -4.33
C ASN A 277 -6.18 9.66 -3.71
N GLU A 278 -5.85 9.00 -2.58
CA GLU A 278 -6.77 8.12 -1.84
C GLU A 278 -8.15 8.77 -1.67
N SER A 279 -9.19 8.13 -2.22
CA SER A 279 -10.57 8.60 -2.08
C SER A 279 -10.75 10.08 -2.50
N SER A 280 -9.91 10.62 -3.39
CA SER A 280 -9.88 12.05 -3.75
C SER A 280 -11.24 12.58 -4.24
N SER A 281 -11.99 11.74 -4.97
CA SER A 281 -13.33 12.03 -5.48
C SER A 281 -14.45 11.94 -4.44
N VAL A 282 -14.18 11.42 -3.24
CA VAL A 282 -15.18 11.26 -2.17
C VAL A 282 -15.29 12.52 -1.34
N GLU A 283 -16.48 13.10 -1.17
CA GLU A 283 -16.69 14.19 -0.21
C GLU A 283 -16.89 13.63 1.21
N VAL A 284 -16.18 14.19 2.20
CA VAL A 284 -16.37 13.92 3.62
C VAL A 284 -16.79 15.20 4.35
N PHE A 285 -17.35 15.07 5.55
CA PHE A 285 -17.93 16.18 6.32
C PHE A 285 -17.75 15.96 7.83
N THR A 286 -18.10 16.96 8.63
CA THR A 286 -18.11 16.89 10.10
C THR A 286 -19.54 16.78 10.63
N LEU A 287 -19.71 16.53 11.93
CA LEU A 287 -21.04 16.52 12.54
C LEU A 287 -21.79 17.86 12.33
N ASP A 288 -21.10 18.98 12.43
CA ASP A 288 -21.68 20.33 12.25
C ASP A 288 -22.14 20.61 10.81
N THR A 289 -21.50 19.96 9.83
CA THR A 289 -21.78 20.15 8.40
C THR A 289 -22.58 18.99 7.79
N TRP A 290 -23.10 18.11 8.66
CA TRP A 290 -23.89 16.95 8.27
C TRP A 290 -25.14 17.37 7.50
N SER A 291 -25.47 16.59 6.47
CA SER A 291 -26.77 16.62 5.81
C SER A 291 -27.11 15.23 5.31
N LYS A 292 -28.40 14.95 5.15
CA LYS A 292 -28.86 13.64 4.65
C LYS A 292 -28.25 13.31 3.29
N ASP A 293 -28.21 14.25 2.35
CA ASP A 293 -27.69 14.00 1.00
C ASP A 293 -26.20 13.63 1.02
N LYS A 294 -25.39 14.31 1.83
CA LYS A 294 -23.97 13.98 2.01
C LYS A 294 -23.79 12.60 2.67
N ALA A 295 -24.60 12.30 3.69
CA ALA A 295 -24.55 11.02 4.38
C ALA A 295 -24.96 9.85 3.47
N ASP A 296 -26.03 10.01 2.68
CA ASP A 296 -26.50 8.99 1.74
C ASP A 296 -25.46 8.73 0.63
N ALA A 297 -24.80 9.78 0.11
CA ALA A 297 -23.72 9.63 -0.88
C ALA A 297 -22.51 8.87 -0.31
N LEU A 298 -22.03 9.27 0.88
CA LEU A 298 -20.90 8.61 1.52
C LEU A 298 -21.23 7.18 1.99
N TYR A 299 -22.49 6.92 2.38
CA TYR A 299 -22.96 5.58 2.68
C TYR A 299 -22.87 4.68 1.44
N GLY A 300 -23.23 5.19 0.26
CA GLY A 300 -23.09 4.46 -1.00
C GLY A 300 -21.64 4.05 -1.29
N GLU A 301 -20.68 4.93 -1.04
CA GLU A 301 -19.25 4.60 -1.16
C GLU A 301 -18.83 3.50 -0.19
N PHE A 302 -19.21 3.60 1.09
CA PHE A 302 -18.90 2.55 2.08
C PHE A 302 -19.61 1.22 1.78
N ASP A 303 -20.80 1.25 1.16
CA ASP A 303 -21.52 0.04 0.72
C ASP A 303 -20.81 -0.67 -0.43
N CYS A 304 -20.22 0.08 -1.37
CA CYS A 304 -19.33 -0.47 -2.39
C CYS A 304 -18.09 -1.11 -1.76
N ILE A 305 -17.44 -0.41 -0.81
CA ILE A 305 -16.25 -0.88 -0.09
C ILE A 305 -16.53 -2.20 0.66
N GLU A 306 -17.65 -2.28 1.38
CA GLU A 306 -18.02 -3.45 2.19
C GLU A 306 -18.17 -4.73 1.34
N LYS A 307 -18.59 -4.60 0.08
CA LYS A 307 -18.86 -5.73 -0.83
C LYS A 307 -17.61 -6.30 -1.53
N VAL A 308 -16.54 -5.51 -1.62
CA VAL A 308 -15.31 -5.89 -2.34
C VAL A 308 -14.75 -7.25 -1.92
N PRO A 309 -14.65 -7.60 -0.61
CA PRO A 309 -14.03 -8.86 -0.21
C PRO A 309 -14.80 -10.09 -0.71
N GLU A 310 -16.13 -10.03 -0.75
CA GLU A 310 -16.98 -11.10 -1.28
C GLU A 310 -16.86 -11.22 -2.81
N GLN A 311 -16.82 -10.08 -3.50
CA GLN A 311 -16.68 -10.02 -4.96
C GLN A 311 -15.34 -10.59 -5.44
N ILE A 312 -14.26 -10.30 -4.71
CA ILE A 312 -12.93 -10.81 -5.04
C ILE A 312 -12.81 -12.29 -4.63
N SER A 313 -13.21 -12.66 -3.41
CA SER A 313 -13.01 -14.02 -2.87
C SER A 313 -13.73 -15.14 -3.61
N SER A 314 -14.78 -14.82 -4.37
CA SER A 314 -15.53 -15.80 -5.18
C SER A 314 -14.82 -16.20 -6.49
N HIS A 315 -13.72 -15.54 -6.86
CA HIS A 315 -13.08 -15.67 -8.19
C HIS A 315 -11.56 -15.85 -8.16
N VAL A 316 -11.03 -16.59 -7.18
CA VAL A 316 -9.57 -16.62 -6.93
C VAL A 316 -8.94 -17.99 -7.15
N GLY A 317 -7.83 -18.01 -7.90
CA GLY A 317 -6.93 -19.16 -8.05
C GLY A 317 -5.43 -18.83 -7.91
N SER A 318 -5.04 -17.69 -7.33
CA SER A 318 -3.63 -17.27 -7.18
C SER A 318 -3.22 -16.98 -5.73
N ASP A 319 -1.98 -17.36 -5.39
CA ASP A 319 -1.35 -17.15 -4.07
C ASP A 319 -1.23 -15.66 -3.69
N PHE A 320 -1.16 -14.77 -4.68
CA PHE A 320 -1.14 -13.32 -4.45
C PHE A 320 -2.45 -12.75 -3.87
N ILE A 321 -3.62 -13.17 -4.38
CA ILE A 321 -4.89 -12.70 -3.81
C ILE A 321 -5.04 -13.22 -2.38
N GLU A 322 -4.52 -14.42 -2.09
CA GLU A 322 -4.41 -14.90 -0.71
C GLU A 322 -3.54 -13.98 0.15
N ALA A 323 -2.43 -13.48 -0.38
CA ALA A 323 -1.59 -12.48 0.30
C ALA A 323 -2.30 -11.14 0.53
N LEU A 324 -3.21 -10.73 -0.37
CA LEU A 324 -4.05 -9.53 -0.20
C LEU A 324 -5.28 -9.73 0.72
N ARG A 325 -5.62 -10.99 1.05
CA ARG A 325 -6.82 -11.31 1.84
C ARG A 325 -6.93 -10.51 3.15
N PRO A 326 -5.86 -10.31 3.96
CA PRO A 326 -5.96 -9.48 5.17
C PRO A 326 -6.36 -8.03 4.87
N TRP A 327 -5.85 -7.46 3.78
CA TRP A 327 -6.19 -6.11 3.35
C TRP A 327 -7.63 -6.01 2.86
N PHE A 328 -8.13 -7.01 2.11
CA PHE A 328 -9.54 -7.05 1.74
C PHE A 328 -10.44 -7.19 2.97
N VAL A 329 -10.08 -8.02 3.94
CA VAL A 329 -10.85 -8.13 5.20
C VAL A 329 -10.92 -6.79 5.93
N GLU A 330 -9.79 -6.10 6.09
CA GLU A 330 -9.79 -4.75 6.69
C GLU A 330 -10.58 -3.74 5.86
N PHE A 331 -10.51 -3.85 4.53
CA PHE A 331 -11.27 -3.00 3.63
C PHE A 331 -12.79 -3.17 3.80
N GLY A 332 -13.26 -4.42 3.89
CA GLY A 332 -14.66 -4.71 4.21
C GLY A 332 -15.07 -4.14 5.57
N ARG A 333 -14.21 -4.29 6.59
CA ARG A 333 -14.43 -3.73 7.93
C ARG A 333 -14.52 -2.21 7.91
N LEU A 334 -13.71 -1.52 7.10
CA LEU A 334 -13.81 -0.07 6.89
C LEU A 334 -15.19 0.31 6.32
N GLY A 335 -15.69 -0.43 5.33
CA GLY A 335 -17.04 -0.24 4.79
C GLY A 335 -18.12 -0.39 5.86
N THR A 336 -18.10 -1.48 6.62
CA THR A 336 -19.04 -1.71 7.73
C THR A 336 -18.96 -0.60 8.78
N ARG A 337 -17.75 -0.20 9.17
CA ARG A 337 -17.51 0.84 10.18
C ARG A 337 -18.04 2.20 9.72
N GLY A 338 -17.72 2.62 8.49
CA GLY A 338 -18.21 3.87 7.92
C GLY A 338 -19.74 3.94 7.85
N LYS A 339 -20.40 2.84 7.45
CA LYS A 339 -21.87 2.74 7.46
C LYS A 339 -22.46 2.89 8.86
N LYS A 340 -21.84 2.31 9.89
CA LYS A 340 -22.28 2.44 11.28
C LYS A 340 -22.08 3.88 11.79
N VAL A 341 -20.94 4.49 11.52
CA VAL A 341 -20.65 5.90 11.90
C VAL A 341 -21.70 6.84 11.32
N LEU A 342 -22.04 6.71 10.03
CA LEU A 342 -23.06 7.53 9.38
C LEU A 342 -24.44 7.34 10.02
N ARG A 343 -24.80 6.10 10.39
CA ARG A 343 -26.04 5.81 11.13
C ARG A 343 -26.03 6.41 12.54
N CYS A 344 -24.89 6.41 13.24
CA CYS A 344 -24.75 7.10 14.52
C CYS A 344 -25.04 8.59 14.36
N MET A 345 -24.41 9.24 13.38
CA MET A 345 -24.63 10.67 13.09
C MET A 345 -26.11 10.94 12.82
N GLU A 346 -26.77 10.13 11.97
CA GLU A 346 -28.20 10.31 11.69
C GLU A 346 -29.07 10.15 12.95
N CYS A 347 -28.84 9.11 13.76
CA CYS A 347 -29.60 8.89 14.99
C CYS A 347 -29.43 10.06 15.96
N PHE A 348 -28.19 10.53 16.13
CA PHE A 348 -27.88 11.65 17.01
C PHE A 348 -28.53 12.95 16.52
N THR A 349 -28.35 13.32 15.25
CA THR A 349 -28.92 14.54 14.67
C THR A 349 -30.45 14.55 14.67
N ARG A 350 -31.10 13.38 14.60
CA ARG A 350 -32.56 13.26 14.69
C ARG A 350 -33.09 13.14 16.12
N GLY A 351 -32.23 13.14 17.15
CA GLY A 351 -32.61 13.00 18.55
C GLY A 351 -33.03 11.57 18.96
N ASN A 352 -32.68 10.57 18.17
CA ASN A 352 -32.92 9.16 18.50
C ASN A 352 -31.78 8.60 19.37
N ILE A 353 -31.73 9.05 20.62
CA ILE A 353 -30.61 8.80 21.53
C ILE A 353 -30.48 7.32 21.93
N ARG A 354 -31.60 6.60 22.05
CA ARG A 354 -31.61 5.17 22.39
C ARG A 354 -30.90 4.35 21.32
N ASP A 355 -31.28 4.55 20.06
CA ASP A 355 -30.67 3.83 18.94
C ASP A 355 -29.24 4.31 18.70
N PHE A 356 -28.98 5.62 18.86
CA PHE A 356 -27.63 6.18 18.78
C PHE A 356 -26.63 5.42 19.66
N TRP A 357 -26.90 5.27 20.96
CA TRP A 357 -25.93 4.65 21.87
C TRP A 357 -25.61 3.20 21.47
N THR A 358 -26.64 2.44 21.10
CA THR A 358 -26.49 1.05 20.65
C THR A 358 -25.65 0.95 19.38
N ILE A 359 -25.82 1.87 18.43
CA ILE A 359 -25.04 1.88 17.20
C ILE A 359 -23.62 2.39 17.47
N TYR A 360 -23.46 3.40 18.34
CA TYR A 360 -22.18 3.99 18.73
C TYR A 360 -21.24 2.93 19.29
N ILE A 361 -21.68 2.14 20.28
CA ILE A 361 -20.86 1.06 20.84
C ILE A 361 -20.50 0.00 19.78
N SER A 362 -21.42 -0.29 18.85
CA SER A 362 -21.19 -1.27 17.79
C SER A 362 -20.23 -0.78 16.70
N ALA A 363 -20.00 0.53 16.63
CA ALA A 363 -19.10 1.18 15.67
C ALA A 363 -17.66 1.28 16.18
N MET A 364 -17.45 1.14 17.50
CA MET A 364 -16.12 1.15 18.11
C MET A 364 -15.33 -0.10 17.69
N MET A 365 -14.02 0.08 17.57
CA MET A 365 -13.09 -1.01 17.28
C MET A 365 -12.71 -1.71 18.57
N THR A 366 -12.65 -3.04 18.54
CA THR A 366 -12.04 -3.80 19.64
C THR A 366 -10.51 -3.69 19.57
N PRO A 367 -9.78 -3.95 20.67
CA PRO A 367 -8.32 -3.95 20.64
C PRO A 367 -7.72 -4.88 19.56
N GLN A 368 -8.39 -5.99 19.27
CA GLN A 368 -7.99 -6.88 18.18
C GLN A 368 -8.22 -6.25 16.80
N GLN A 369 -9.35 -5.58 16.59
CA GLN A 369 -9.61 -4.88 15.33
C GLN A 369 -8.64 -3.71 15.12
N ASP A 370 -8.25 -3.01 16.18
CA ASP A 370 -7.21 -1.99 16.10
C ASP A 370 -5.87 -2.60 15.70
N ALA A 371 -5.46 -3.72 16.33
CA ALA A 371 -4.24 -4.42 15.97
C ALA A 371 -4.27 -4.92 14.50
N ASP A 372 -5.39 -5.47 14.05
CA ASP A 372 -5.58 -5.95 12.67
C ASP A 372 -5.46 -4.79 11.66
N TYR A 373 -6.06 -3.63 11.96
CA TYR A 373 -5.96 -2.42 11.13
C TYR A 373 -4.53 -1.86 11.09
N GLN A 374 -3.83 -1.80 12.23
CA GLN A 374 -2.43 -1.33 12.25
C GLN A 374 -1.50 -2.23 11.44
N ALA A 375 -1.82 -3.53 11.33
CA ALA A 375 -1.09 -4.45 10.48
C ALA A 375 -1.39 -4.26 8.98
N HIS A 376 -2.58 -3.77 8.63
CA HIS A 376 -3.05 -3.62 7.24
C HIS A 376 -3.91 -2.34 7.08
N PRO A 377 -3.28 -1.15 7.14
CA PRO A 377 -4.02 0.11 7.14
C PRO A 377 -4.69 0.36 5.79
N VAL A 378 -5.99 0.62 5.80
CA VAL A 378 -6.80 0.90 4.60
C VAL A 378 -7.63 2.18 4.78
N GLY A 379 -7.75 2.98 3.72
CA GLY A 379 -8.43 4.29 3.80
C GLY A 379 -7.72 5.25 4.76
N ALA A 380 -6.41 5.09 4.95
CA ALA A 380 -5.62 5.71 5.99
C ALA A 380 -5.52 7.23 5.82
N ASN A 381 -5.65 7.73 4.59
CA ASN A 381 -5.51 9.15 4.28
C ASN A 381 -6.84 9.91 4.36
N LYS A 382 -7.99 9.24 4.22
CA LYS A 382 -9.28 9.93 4.18
C LYS A 382 -10.43 9.26 4.94
N LEU A 383 -10.77 8.02 4.60
CA LEU A 383 -12.02 7.40 5.07
C LEU A 383 -11.93 6.90 6.51
N HIS A 384 -10.79 6.32 6.91
CA HIS A 384 -10.56 5.95 8.31
C HIS A 384 -10.45 7.19 9.20
N PRO A 385 -9.66 8.25 8.86
CA PRO A 385 -9.68 9.52 9.58
C PRO A 385 -11.07 10.14 9.72
N PHE A 386 -11.91 10.09 8.68
CA PHE A 386 -13.30 10.54 8.77
C PHE A 386 -14.08 9.75 9.84
N CYS A 387 -13.97 8.42 9.85
CA CYS A 387 -14.66 7.60 10.85
C CYS A 387 -14.24 7.97 12.28
N CYS A 388 -12.93 8.14 12.51
CA CYS A 388 -12.39 8.49 13.83
C CYS A 388 -12.84 9.89 14.27
N ALA A 389 -12.71 10.88 13.38
CA ALA A 389 -13.14 12.26 13.67
C ALA A 389 -14.64 12.35 13.95
N ALA A 390 -15.47 11.66 13.17
CA ALA A 390 -16.92 11.65 13.39
C ALA A 390 -17.32 10.98 14.71
N MET A 391 -16.64 9.91 15.12
CA MET A 391 -16.89 9.29 16.43
C MET A 391 -16.47 10.20 17.59
N GLU A 392 -15.37 10.94 17.45
CA GLU A 392 -14.94 11.93 18.44
C GLU A 392 -15.93 13.11 18.52
N ASP A 393 -16.37 13.66 17.38
CA ASP A 393 -17.41 14.70 17.33
C ASP A 393 -18.69 14.23 18.06
N LEU A 394 -19.10 12.97 17.84
CA LEU A 394 -20.27 12.37 18.49
C LEU A 394 -20.05 12.16 19.99
N LYS A 395 -18.85 11.72 20.41
CA LYS A 395 -18.47 11.60 21.84
C LYS A 395 -18.60 12.94 22.54
N GLU A 396 -18.02 14.00 21.97
CA GLU A 396 -18.10 15.34 22.54
C GLU A 396 -19.55 15.86 22.59
N ALA A 397 -20.30 15.73 21.50
CA ALA A 397 -21.66 16.21 21.43
C ALA A 397 -22.59 15.46 22.39
N PHE A 398 -22.46 14.15 22.48
CA PHE A 398 -23.23 13.32 23.42
C PHE A 398 -22.87 13.65 24.87
N THR A 399 -21.58 13.82 25.17
CA THR A 399 -21.12 14.27 26.50
C THR A 399 -21.74 15.61 26.89
N ARG A 400 -21.72 16.60 25.99
CA ARG A 400 -22.34 17.92 26.25
C ARG A 400 -23.84 17.77 26.48
N MET A 401 -24.52 16.89 25.74
CA MET A 401 -25.95 16.63 25.91
C MET A 401 -26.25 16.01 27.29
N LEU A 402 -25.50 15.00 27.72
CA LEU A 402 -25.70 14.34 29.01
C LEU A 402 -25.39 15.27 30.18
N THR A 403 -24.33 16.06 30.08
CA THR A 403 -23.84 16.92 31.18
C THR A 403 -24.46 18.32 31.19
N GLY A 404 -25.34 18.66 30.24
CA GLY A 404 -25.84 20.02 30.07
C GLY A 404 -24.73 21.05 29.74
N GLY A 405 -23.59 20.59 29.21
CA GLY A 405 -22.44 21.42 28.86
C GLY A 405 -21.45 21.69 30.01
N ALA A 406 -21.69 21.15 31.21
CA ALA A 406 -20.78 21.29 32.35
C ALA A 406 -19.51 20.41 32.25
N GLY A 407 -19.47 19.48 31.28
CA GLY A 407 -18.42 18.47 31.16
C GLY A 407 -18.53 17.38 32.21
N PHE A 408 -17.75 16.30 32.06
CA PHE A 408 -17.64 15.28 33.10
C PHE A 408 -16.93 15.87 34.32
N GLN A 409 -17.52 15.69 35.49
CA GLN A 409 -16.85 15.98 36.75
C GLN A 409 -16.29 14.67 37.27
N ASN A 410 -15.08 14.32 36.82
CA ASN A 410 -14.39 13.07 37.17
C ASN A 410 -14.42 12.87 38.69
N LEU A 411 -15.09 11.81 39.13
CA LEU A 411 -14.94 11.30 40.49
C LEU A 411 -14.09 10.05 40.40
N ALA A 412 -12.80 10.21 40.68
CA ALA A 412 -12.04 9.06 41.14
C ALA A 412 -12.76 8.53 42.39
N SER A 413 -13.43 7.40 42.24
CA SER A 413 -14.02 6.74 43.39
C SER A 413 -12.89 6.18 44.25
N THR A 414 -13.05 6.18 45.57
CA THR A 414 -12.14 5.45 46.48
C THR A 414 -12.35 3.93 46.40
N LEU A 415 -13.01 3.43 45.35
CA LEU A 415 -13.36 2.03 45.12
C LEU A 415 -12.30 1.35 44.23
N SER A 416 -12.53 0.07 43.94
CA SER A 416 -11.63 -0.79 43.15
C SER A 416 -11.37 -0.25 41.75
N ASP A 417 -10.25 -0.64 41.14
CA ASP A 417 -9.87 -0.30 39.75
C ASP A 417 -11.00 -0.56 38.75
N ARG A 418 -11.83 -1.59 38.99
CA ARG A 418 -13.02 -1.93 38.19
C ARG A 418 -14.09 -0.83 38.18
N SER A 419 -14.31 -0.16 39.30
CA SER A 419 -15.35 0.89 39.38
C SER A 419 -14.88 2.17 38.67
N ASN A 420 -13.57 2.41 38.63
CA ASN A 420 -13.00 3.58 37.97
C ASN A 420 -13.13 3.52 36.45
N ALA A 421 -13.14 2.32 35.85
CA ALA A 421 -13.33 2.12 34.41
C ALA A 421 -14.73 2.51 33.91
N ALA A 422 -15.73 2.59 34.79
CA ALA A 422 -17.08 3.07 34.45
C ALA A 422 -17.31 4.53 34.86
N LEU A 423 -16.26 5.24 35.28
CA LEU A 423 -16.27 6.62 35.77
C LEU A 423 -15.13 7.45 35.15
N ASP A 424 -14.45 6.92 34.13
CA ASP A 424 -13.26 7.51 33.54
C ASP A 424 -13.58 8.52 32.42
N SER A 425 -14.86 8.66 32.05
CA SER A 425 -15.32 9.53 30.97
C SER A 425 -14.84 9.10 29.59
N ASP A 426 -14.45 7.83 29.44
CA ASP A 426 -14.07 7.25 28.18
C ASP A 426 -15.06 6.18 27.73
N PHE A 427 -15.93 6.52 26.77
CA PHE A 427 -16.89 5.58 26.19
C PHE A 427 -16.25 4.39 25.47
N ALA A 428 -14.93 4.37 25.26
CA ALA A 428 -14.21 3.21 24.75
C ALA A 428 -13.87 2.17 25.85
N THR A 429 -13.93 2.57 27.13
CA THR A 429 -13.70 1.69 28.27
C THR A 429 -15.01 1.06 28.71
N SER A 430 -14.97 -0.21 29.12
CA SER A 430 -16.09 -0.87 29.78
C SER A 430 -15.63 -1.82 30.88
N VAL A 431 -16.52 -2.09 31.84
CA VAL A 431 -16.33 -3.08 32.90
C VAL A 431 -17.48 -4.08 32.93
N ASP A 432 -17.15 -5.37 33.01
CA ASP A 432 -18.15 -6.40 33.28
C ASP A 432 -18.63 -6.27 34.74
N SER A 433 -19.94 -6.12 34.90
CA SER A 433 -20.60 -6.13 36.21
C SER A 433 -20.35 -7.41 37.03
N GLU A 434 -20.02 -8.55 36.42
CA GLU A 434 -19.94 -9.87 37.04
C GLU A 434 -21.17 -10.20 37.94
N GLY A 435 -22.34 -9.76 37.48
CA GLY A 435 -23.62 -9.95 38.16
C GLY A 435 -23.95 -8.90 39.22
N HIS A 436 -22.99 -8.08 39.66
CA HIS A 436 -23.19 -7.05 40.68
C HIS A 436 -22.06 -6.00 40.71
N ILE A 437 -22.40 -4.71 40.62
CA ILE A 437 -21.43 -3.61 40.82
C ILE A 437 -22.06 -2.40 41.49
N GLU A 438 -21.30 -1.74 42.38
CA GLU A 438 -21.74 -0.59 43.16
C GLU A 438 -20.92 0.67 42.85
N PHE A 439 -21.60 1.82 42.85
CA PHE A 439 -21.00 3.15 42.73
C PHE A 439 -21.46 4.05 43.86
N ALA A 440 -20.55 4.85 44.42
CA ALA A 440 -20.93 5.91 45.36
C ALA A 440 -21.62 7.05 44.59
N ILE A 441 -22.73 7.55 45.12
CA ILE A 441 -23.39 8.74 44.56
C ILE A 441 -22.65 9.98 45.08
N PRO A 442 -22.16 10.86 44.20
CA PRO A 442 -21.51 12.09 44.59
C PRO A 442 -22.46 13.04 45.31
N ALA A 443 -21.92 13.81 46.27
CA ALA A 443 -22.71 14.79 47.00
C ALA A 443 -23.32 15.83 46.04
N HIS A 444 -24.64 16.05 46.12
CA HIS A 444 -25.41 16.97 45.27
C HIS A 444 -25.72 16.48 43.85
N ALA A 445 -25.34 15.26 43.46
CA ALA A 445 -25.80 14.68 42.20
C ALA A 445 -27.34 14.49 42.25
N ASN A 446 -28.02 14.95 41.20
CA ASN A 446 -29.49 14.83 41.10
C ASN A 446 -29.93 13.84 40.04
N THR A 447 -29.06 13.52 39.09
CA THR A 447 -29.32 12.59 37.99
C THR A 447 -28.11 11.69 37.76
N CYS A 448 -28.39 10.49 37.27
CA CYS A 448 -27.40 9.50 36.86
C CYS A 448 -27.75 9.00 35.47
N HIS A 449 -26.85 9.16 34.51
CA HIS A 449 -26.94 8.50 33.21
C HIS A 449 -26.14 7.20 33.26
N LEU A 450 -26.81 6.08 33.01
CA LEU A 450 -26.16 4.79 32.89
C LEU A 450 -26.07 4.40 31.42
N LEU A 451 -24.85 4.11 30.98
CA LEU A 451 -24.52 3.62 29.65
C LEU A 451 -23.97 2.20 29.75
N THR A 452 -24.65 1.25 29.11
CA THR A 452 -24.29 -0.18 29.12
C THR A 452 -24.13 -0.74 27.72
N GLY A 453 -23.54 -1.93 27.62
CA GLY A 453 -23.63 -2.77 26.43
C GLY A 453 -25.05 -3.26 26.16
N PRO A 454 -25.24 -4.07 25.11
CA PRO A 454 -26.53 -4.68 24.80
C PRO A 454 -27.09 -5.46 26.00
N LEU A 455 -28.36 -5.24 26.33
CA LEU A 455 -28.99 -5.94 27.45
C LEU A 455 -29.19 -7.43 27.09
N PRO A 456 -28.87 -8.38 27.99
CA PRO A 456 -28.99 -9.80 27.67
C PRO A 456 -30.45 -10.22 27.49
N GLU A 457 -30.73 -10.97 26.42
CA GLU A 457 -32.08 -11.42 26.11
C GLU A 457 -32.64 -12.33 27.24
N GLY A 458 -33.87 -12.04 27.69
CA GLY A 458 -34.55 -12.81 28.72
C GLY A 458 -34.02 -12.63 30.15
N LYS A 459 -32.98 -11.82 30.38
CA LYS A 459 -32.51 -11.46 31.72
C LYS A 459 -33.10 -10.12 32.16
N ARG A 460 -33.33 -9.98 33.48
CA ARG A 460 -33.70 -8.69 34.09
C ARG A 460 -32.47 -8.11 34.77
N LEU A 461 -32.18 -6.86 34.43
CA LEU A 461 -31.15 -6.06 35.05
C LEU A 461 -31.81 -5.00 35.92
N PHE A 462 -31.28 -4.76 37.11
CA PHE A 462 -31.85 -3.82 38.06
C PHE A 462 -30.88 -2.70 38.37
N PHE A 463 -31.39 -1.47 38.37
CA PHE A 463 -30.70 -0.30 38.90
C PHE A 463 -31.33 0.05 40.26
N ARG A 464 -30.56 -0.12 41.32
CA ARG A 464 -30.97 0.15 42.70
C ARG A 464 -30.27 1.38 43.23
N GLN A 465 -31.00 2.16 44.01
CA GLN A 465 -30.44 3.28 44.78
C GLN A 465 -30.54 2.91 46.26
N LEU A 466 -29.44 3.00 47.00
CA LEU A 466 -29.34 2.58 48.40
C LEU A 466 -29.05 3.76 49.32
N ARG A 467 -29.62 3.75 50.52
CA ARG A 467 -29.33 4.72 51.60
C ARG A 467 -28.09 4.29 52.39
N THR A 468 -27.62 5.17 53.28
CA THR A 468 -26.43 4.95 54.11
C THR A 468 -26.51 3.69 54.99
N ASP A 469 -27.71 3.29 55.40
CA ASP A 469 -27.95 2.07 56.18
C ASP A 469 -28.10 0.81 55.31
N GLY A 470 -27.93 0.92 53.99
CA GLY A 470 -28.11 -0.17 53.02
C GLY A 470 -29.57 -0.41 52.62
N SER A 471 -30.54 0.35 53.16
CA SER A 471 -31.94 0.22 52.76
C SER A 471 -32.21 0.73 51.34
N LEU A 472 -33.17 0.10 50.66
CA LEU A 472 -33.55 0.47 49.29
C LEU A 472 -34.25 1.85 49.28
N ALA A 473 -33.69 2.80 48.53
CA ALA A 473 -34.31 4.08 48.21
C ALA A 473 -35.23 3.98 46.99
N ALA A 474 -34.79 3.28 45.94
CA ALA A 474 -35.57 2.98 44.74
C ALA A 474 -34.96 1.80 43.98
N GLU A 475 -35.77 1.15 43.13
CA GLU A 475 -35.35 0.10 42.20
C GLU A 475 -36.02 0.35 40.85
N PHE A 476 -35.25 0.18 39.77
CA PHE A 476 -35.71 0.30 38.39
C PHE A 476 -35.25 -0.93 37.60
N ILE A 477 -36.05 -1.33 36.61
CA ILE A 477 -35.67 -2.36 35.64
C ILE A 477 -35.03 -1.64 34.46
N LEU A 478 -33.84 -2.07 34.05
CA LEU A 478 -33.19 -1.56 32.84
C LEU A 478 -33.86 -2.18 31.61
N ASP A 479 -34.43 -1.32 30.76
CA ASP A 479 -35.09 -1.69 29.51
C ASP A 479 -34.38 -1.11 28.26
N SER A 480 -33.31 -0.33 28.48
CA SER A 480 -32.54 0.38 27.46
C SER A 480 -31.05 0.43 27.84
N PRO A 481 -30.13 0.19 26.89
CA PRO A 481 -28.68 0.33 27.09
C PRO A 481 -28.21 1.75 27.44
N SER A 482 -29.06 2.76 27.22
CA SER A 482 -28.85 4.13 27.69
C SER A 482 -30.09 4.57 28.45
N THR A 483 -29.93 4.88 29.74
CA THR A 483 -31.04 5.27 30.63
C THR A 483 -30.62 6.38 31.59
N THR A 484 -31.54 7.30 31.86
CA THR A 484 -31.35 8.39 32.83
C THR A 484 -32.24 8.15 34.04
N PHE A 485 -31.66 8.29 35.24
CA PHE A 485 -32.34 8.10 36.51
C PHE A 485 -32.27 9.34 37.39
N ASP A 486 -33.39 9.75 37.97
CA ASP A 486 -33.40 10.73 39.05
C ASP A 486 -32.86 10.10 40.33
N ILE A 487 -31.89 10.76 40.98
CA ILE A 487 -31.39 10.36 42.29
C ILE A 487 -32.44 10.70 43.36
N LYS A 488 -32.88 9.68 44.10
CA LYS A 488 -33.87 9.82 45.17
C LYS A 488 -33.22 10.38 46.43
N ASN A 489 -34.02 11.17 47.17
CA ASN A 489 -33.57 11.78 48.41
C ASN A 489 -33.06 10.74 49.42
N GLY A 490 -31.86 10.97 49.94
CA GLY A 490 -31.17 10.08 50.88
C GLY A 490 -30.45 8.89 50.25
N ALA A 491 -30.46 8.75 48.91
CA ALA A 491 -29.62 7.78 48.22
C ALA A 491 -28.16 8.22 48.24
N VAL A 492 -27.26 7.29 48.58
CA VAL A 492 -25.80 7.51 48.66
C VAL A 492 -25.00 6.52 47.82
N LYS A 493 -25.65 5.47 47.30
CA LYS A 493 -25.05 4.50 46.37
C LYS A 493 -26.01 4.11 45.28
N VAL A 494 -25.45 3.79 44.12
CA VAL A 494 -26.10 3.04 43.04
C VAL A 494 -25.57 1.62 43.05
N ASP A 495 -26.45 0.67 42.82
CA ASP A 495 -26.19 -0.76 42.78
C ASP A 495 -26.82 -1.35 41.50
N ILE A 496 -26.00 -1.91 40.61
CA ILE A 496 -26.44 -2.51 39.35
C ILE A 496 -26.36 -4.02 39.48
N ILE A 497 -27.50 -4.69 39.28
CA ILE A 497 -27.63 -6.14 39.47
C ILE A 497 -27.91 -6.84 38.13
N GLY A 498 -27.12 -7.88 37.88
CA GLY A 498 -27.16 -8.76 36.73
C GLY A 498 -26.04 -8.48 35.72
N ASP A 499 -25.76 -9.47 34.87
CA ASP A 499 -24.59 -9.47 33.98
C ASP A 499 -24.78 -8.49 32.81
N VAL A 500 -23.99 -7.42 32.78
CA VAL A 500 -23.88 -6.47 31.66
C VAL A 500 -22.53 -5.76 31.68
N ASP A 501 -22.04 -5.39 30.50
CA ASP A 501 -20.92 -4.44 30.37
C ASP A 501 -21.41 -3.02 30.68
N ILE A 502 -20.72 -2.32 31.55
CA ILE A 502 -21.00 -0.91 31.88
C ILE A 502 -19.90 -0.08 31.27
N TYR A 503 -20.29 0.84 30.39
CA TYR A 503 -19.37 1.77 29.74
C TYR A 503 -19.18 3.01 30.60
N GLU A 504 -20.27 3.58 31.13
CA GLU A 504 -20.15 4.80 31.91
C GLU A 504 -21.35 5.00 32.86
N CYS A 505 -21.07 5.55 34.04
CA CYS A 505 -22.03 5.96 35.05
C CYS A 505 -21.85 7.45 35.37
N ILE A 506 -22.65 8.30 34.72
CA ILE A 506 -22.46 9.76 34.73
C ILE A 506 -23.37 10.41 35.75
N PHE A 507 -22.79 10.98 36.80
CA PHE A 507 -23.52 11.77 37.78
C PHE A 507 -23.51 13.26 37.41
N VAL A 508 -24.69 13.88 37.38
CA VAL A 508 -24.85 15.29 36.99
C VAL A 508 -25.46 16.10 38.13
N TYR A 509 -25.00 17.36 38.23
CA TYR A 509 -25.36 18.35 39.24
C TYR A 509 -26.14 19.48 38.57
N LEU A 510 -27.38 19.23 38.15
CA LEU A 510 -28.25 20.29 37.61
C LEU A 510 -28.71 21.32 38.66
#